data_AF-A0A1H3LGW6-F1
#
_entry.id   AF-A0A1H3LGW6-F1
#
_cell.length_a   1.000
_cell.length_b   1.000
_cell.length_c   1.000
_cell.angle_alpha   90.00
_cell.angle_beta   90.00
_cell.angle_gamma   90.00
#
_symmetry.space_group_name_H-M   'P 1'
#
loop_
_entity.id
_entity.type
_entity.pdbx_description
1 polymer ?
#
loop_
_entity_poly.entity_id
_entity_poly.type
_entity_poly.pdbx_seq_one_letter_code
_entity_poly.pdbx_strand_id
1 'polypeptide(L)'
;MIKQNTTRGNATWAAFLLAEERACAGYLEARKAMAASARRLDSLNQLVAERPNRLDYRRARDKEMSAYGAAVERTRLAWNSWQRAQLRYDAAWAATEGRHRPGLDELQLERQARRARKADTARLLKTRVSAEGAAA
;
A
#
# COMPACT_ATOMS: atom_id res chain seq x y z
N MET A 1 20.35 -2.06 37.51
CA MET A 1 19.95 -0.92 36.66
C MET A 1 19.37 -1.37 35.31
N ILE A 2 18.43 -2.33 35.29
CA ILE A 2 17.97 -3.03 34.08
C ILE A 2 16.62 -2.50 33.55
N LYS A 3 15.78 -1.93 34.43
CA LYS A 3 14.38 -1.54 34.11
C LYS A 3 14.25 -0.41 33.07
N GLN A 4 15.18 0.54 33.01
CA GLN A 4 15.05 1.70 32.11
C GLN A 4 15.30 1.37 30.63
N ASN A 5 16.14 0.37 30.33
CA ASN A 5 16.43 -0.03 28.94
C ASN A 5 15.27 -0.81 28.31
N THR A 6 14.57 -1.63 29.09
CA THR A 6 13.42 -2.41 28.61
C THR A 6 12.25 -1.51 28.21
N THR A 7 11.94 -0.48 29.01
CA THR A 7 10.85 0.46 28.72
C THR A 7 11.12 1.32 27.48
N ARG A 8 12.37 1.76 27.28
CA ARG A 8 12.79 2.53 26.09
C ARG A 8 12.76 1.69 24.82
N GLY A 9 13.19 0.43 24.90
CA GLY A 9 13.10 -0.54 23.80
C GLY A 9 11.65 -0.79 23.36
N ASN A 10 10.75 -1.00 24.32
CA ASN A 10 9.32 -1.22 24.05
C ASN A 10 8.65 0.01 23.40
N ALA A 11 8.95 1.22 23.88
CA ALA A 11 8.41 2.46 23.31
C ALA A 11 8.92 2.72 21.88
N THR A 12 10.17 2.35 21.60
CA THR A 12 10.80 2.53 20.29
C THR A 12 10.19 1.58 19.26
N TRP A 13 10.01 0.31 19.63
CA TRP A 13 9.34 -0.69 18.80
C TRP A 13 7.89 -0.29 18.49
N ALA A 14 7.12 0.11 19.50
CA ALA A 14 5.72 0.52 19.32
C ALA A 14 5.60 1.74 18.37
N ALA A 15 6.54 2.68 18.44
CA ALA A 15 6.57 3.82 17.52
C ALA A 15 6.84 3.39 16.06
N PHE A 16 7.71 2.41 15.84
CA PHE A 16 7.96 1.86 14.51
C PHE A 16 6.76 1.06 13.97
N LEU A 17 6.08 0.29 14.82
CA LEU A 17 4.86 -0.43 14.44
C LEU A 17 3.78 0.54 13.98
N LEU A 18 3.51 1.57 14.78
CA LEU A 18 2.53 2.61 14.45
C LEU A 18 2.90 3.34 13.14
N ALA A 19 4.19 3.58 12.91
CA ALA A 19 4.65 4.18 11.66
C ALA A 19 4.45 3.25 10.46
N GLU A 20 4.66 1.94 10.61
CA GLU A 20 4.34 0.94 9.58
C GLU A 20 2.85 0.94 9.26
N GLU A 21 1.99 0.88 10.29
CA GLU A 21 0.53 0.82 10.12
C GLU A 21 -0.01 2.06 9.43
N ARG A 22 0.45 3.25 9.81
CA ARG A 22 0.08 4.51 9.15
C ARG A 22 0.55 4.55 7.69
N ALA A 23 1.75 4.07 7.40
CA ALA A 23 2.26 4.01 6.02
C ALA A 23 1.47 3.00 5.17
N CYS A 24 1.10 1.85 5.75
CA CYS A 24 0.24 0.85 5.11
C CYS A 24 -1.15 1.43 4.79
N ALA A 25 -1.79 2.10 5.76
CA ALA A 25 -3.07 2.77 5.56
C ALA A 25 -2.98 3.83 4.44
N GLY A 26 -1.94 4.65 4.44
CA GLY A 26 -1.70 5.63 3.36
C GLY A 26 -1.52 4.99 1.99
N TYR A 27 -0.82 3.85 1.91
CA TYR A 27 -0.70 3.08 0.67
C TYR A 27 -2.06 2.52 0.19
N LEU A 28 -2.87 1.97 1.10
CA LEU A 28 -4.18 1.42 0.76
C LEU A 28 -5.15 2.51 0.26
N GLU A 29 -5.15 3.69 0.90
CA GLU A 29 -5.96 4.82 0.45
C GLU A 29 -5.50 5.35 -0.92
N ALA A 30 -4.19 5.49 -1.15
CA ALA A 30 -3.65 5.83 -2.45
C ALA A 30 -4.07 4.80 -3.52
N ARG A 31 -4.05 3.51 -3.18
CA ARG A 31 -4.46 2.42 -4.06
C ARG A 31 -5.93 2.47 -4.44
N LYS A 32 -6.81 2.77 -3.48
CA LYS A 32 -8.26 2.95 -3.71
C LYS A 32 -8.50 4.13 -4.65
N ALA A 33 -7.84 5.27 -4.41
CA ALA A 33 -7.96 6.45 -5.28
C ALA A 33 -7.49 6.16 -6.72
N MET A 34 -6.36 5.47 -6.88
CA MET A 34 -5.85 5.02 -8.17
C MET A 34 -6.80 4.04 -8.88
N ALA A 35 -7.48 3.16 -8.13
CA ALA A 35 -8.50 2.28 -8.68
C ALA A 35 -9.76 3.02 -9.13
N ALA A 36 -10.20 4.01 -8.36
CA ALA A 36 -11.33 4.85 -8.73
C ALA A 36 -11.03 5.66 -10.01
N SER A 37 -9.82 6.23 -10.13
CA SER A 37 -9.40 6.97 -11.33
C SER A 37 -9.30 6.08 -12.57
N ALA A 38 -8.76 4.87 -12.44
CA ALA A 38 -8.73 3.90 -13.55
C ALA A 38 -10.14 3.59 -14.09
N ARG A 39 -11.11 3.32 -13.20
CA ARG A 39 -12.50 3.06 -13.62
C ARG A 39 -13.14 4.24 -14.35
N ARG A 40 -12.86 5.47 -13.91
CA ARG A 40 -13.34 6.67 -14.61
C ARG A 40 -12.72 6.80 -15.99
N LEU A 41 -11.42 6.51 -16.11
CA LEU A 41 -10.71 6.54 -17.38
C LEU A 41 -11.29 5.50 -18.36
N ASP A 42 -11.60 4.29 -17.89
CA ASP A 42 -12.26 3.25 -18.71
C ASP A 42 -13.63 3.73 -19.23
N SER A 43 -14.44 4.31 -18.33
CA SER A 43 -15.74 4.88 -18.71
C SER A 43 -15.62 6.01 -19.73
N LEU A 44 -14.61 6.89 -19.58
CA LEU A 44 -14.34 7.98 -20.53
C LEU A 44 -13.84 7.45 -21.87
N ASN A 45 -13.01 6.40 -21.88
CA ASN A 45 -12.57 5.74 -23.10
C ASN A 45 -13.77 5.15 -23.86
N GLN A 46 -14.71 4.51 -23.16
CA GLN A 46 -15.94 4.02 -23.75
C GLN A 46 -16.77 5.16 -24.37
N LEU A 47 -16.98 6.26 -23.65
CA LEU A 47 -17.71 7.43 -24.19
C LEU A 47 -17.02 8.03 -25.43
N VAL A 48 -15.69 8.08 -25.45
CA VAL A 48 -14.92 8.54 -26.62
C VAL A 48 -15.07 7.56 -27.79
N ALA A 49 -15.10 6.26 -27.54
CA ALA A 49 -15.31 5.25 -28.59
C ALA A 49 -16.73 5.33 -29.18
N GLU A 50 -17.75 5.51 -28.33
CA GLU A 50 -19.16 5.66 -28.77
C GLU A 50 -19.40 6.99 -29.49
N ARG A 51 -18.70 8.07 -29.10
CA ARG A 51 -18.88 9.41 -29.67
C ARG A 51 -17.52 10.09 -29.94
N PRO A 52 -16.78 9.67 -30.98
CA PRO A 52 -15.40 10.13 -31.20
C PRO A 52 -15.29 11.63 -31.53
N ASN A 53 -16.34 12.21 -32.12
CA ASN A 53 -16.35 13.62 -32.51
C ASN A 53 -16.61 14.58 -31.33
N ARG A 54 -16.99 14.05 -30.14
CA ARG A 54 -17.28 14.85 -28.96
C ARG A 54 -15.99 15.31 -28.27
N LEU A 55 -15.64 16.58 -28.47
CA LEU A 55 -14.43 17.19 -27.91
C LEU A 55 -14.43 17.22 -26.37
N ASP A 56 -15.60 17.40 -25.77
CA ASP A 56 -15.80 17.40 -24.32
C ASP A 56 -15.37 16.08 -23.68
N TYR A 57 -15.72 14.94 -24.29
CA TYR A 57 -15.33 13.62 -23.79
C TYR A 57 -13.82 13.38 -23.91
N ARG A 58 -13.22 13.77 -25.05
CA ARG A 58 -11.76 13.65 -25.23
C ARG A 58 -10.99 14.50 -24.21
N ARG A 59 -11.42 15.75 -23.97
CA ARG A 59 -10.81 16.61 -22.95
C ARG A 59 -10.98 16.05 -21.53
N ALA A 60 -12.15 15.50 -21.21
CA ALA A 60 -12.37 14.85 -19.93
C ALA A 60 -11.46 13.63 -19.75
N ARG A 61 -11.32 12.79 -20.79
CA ARG A 61 -10.40 11.65 -20.82
C ARG A 61 -8.95 12.08 -20.61
N ASP A 62 -8.48 13.11 -21.30
CA ASP A 62 -7.11 13.63 -21.15
C ASP A 62 -6.82 14.08 -19.73
N LYS A 63 -7.78 14.81 -19.14
CA LYS A 63 -7.68 15.26 -17.75
C LYS A 63 -7.63 14.07 -16.77
N GLU A 64 -8.50 13.08 -16.95
CA GLU A 64 -8.52 11.91 -16.08
C GLU A 64 -7.27 11.03 -16.30
N MET A 65 -6.72 10.95 -17.52
CA MET A 65 -5.45 10.25 -17.79
C MET A 65 -4.29 10.88 -17.01
N SER A 66 -4.21 12.22 -16.98
CA SER A 66 -3.24 12.94 -16.15
C SER A 66 -3.45 12.67 -14.64
N ALA A 67 -4.71 12.68 -14.19
CA ALA A 67 -5.06 12.37 -12.81
C ALA A 67 -4.70 10.92 -12.42
N TYR A 68 -4.91 9.97 -13.33
CA TYR A 68 -4.53 8.58 -13.17
C TYR A 68 -3.01 8.42 -13.04
N GLY A 69 -2.23 9.04 -13.93
CA GLY A 69 -0.77 9.05 -13.83
C GLY A 69 -0.27 9.59 -12.49
N ALA A 70 -0.85 10.70 -12.01
CA ALA A 70 -0.53 11.24 -10.69
C ALA A 70 -0.92 10.30 -9.55
N ALA A 71 -2.03 9.57 -9.67
CA ALA A 71 -2.46 8.57 -8.69
C ALA A 71 -1.54 7.33 -8.67
N VAL A 72 -1.03 6.91 -9.82
CA VAL A 72 -0.02 5.84 -9.94
C VAL A 72 1.25 6.23 -9.20
N GLU A 73 1.78 7.43 -9.44
CA GLU A 73 2.99 7.91 -8.77
C GLU A 73 2.79 8.05 -7.25
N ARG A 74 1.66 8.62 -6.80
CA ARG A 74 1.34 8.67 -5.36
C ARG A 74 1.29 7.28 -4.72
N THR A 75 0.70 6.31 -5.42
CA THR A 75 0.63 4.92 -4.94
C THR A 75 2.01 4.28 -4.86
N ARG A 76 2.87 4.50 -5.86
CA ARG A 76 4.26 4.04 -5.88
C ARG A 76 5.07 4.62 -4.71
N LEU A 77 4.95 5.93 -4.48
CA LEU A 77 5.62 6.60 -3.36
C LEU A 77 5.12 6.09 -2.00
N ALA A 78 3.81 5.90 -1.85
CA ALA A 78 3.23 5.35 -0.63
C ALA A 78 3.69 3.90 -0.37
N TRP A 79 3.78 3.07 -1.43
CA TRP A 79 4.34 1.73 -1.34
C TRP A 79 5.79 1.75 -0.85
N ASN A 80 6.64 2.59 -1.44
CA ASN A 80 8.04 2.73 -1.03
C ASN A 80 8.17 3.20 0.42
N SER A 81 7.30 4.13 0.86
CA SER A 81 7.24 4.59 2.24
C SER A 81 6.89 3.45 3.20
N TRP A 82 5.88 2.64 2.86
CA TRP A 82 5.49 1.48 3.64
C TRP A 82 6.60 0.41 3.69
N GLN A 83 7.24 0.09 2.57
CA GLN A 83 8.39 -0.82 2.55
C GLN A 83 9.54 -0.34 3.45
N ARG A 84 9.86 0.95 3.43
CA ARG A 84 10.87 1.53 4.33
C ARG A 84 10.44 1.49 5.80
N ALA A 85 9.15 1.67 6.09
CA ALA A 85 8.63 1.55 7.45
C ALA A 85 8.71 0.10 7.95
N GLN A 86 8.39 -0.88 7.09
CA GLN A 86 8.56 -2.31 7.38
C GLN A 86 10.00 -2.65 7.74
N LEU A 87 10.97 -2.22 6.94
CA LEU A 87 12.39 -2.49 7.20
C LEU A 87 12.87 -1.89 8.52
N ARG A 88 12.41 -0.67 8.87
CA ARG A 88 12.76 -0.04 10.15
C ARG A 88 12.15 -0.77 11.34
N TYR A 89 10.90 -1.21 11.22
CA TYR A 89 10.25 -2.04 12.22
C TYR A 89 11.00 -3.36 12.39
N ASP A 90 11.30 -4.07 11.30
CA ASP A 90 12.01 -5.35 11.33
C ASP A 90 13.43 -5.21 11.94
N ALA A 91 14.12 -4.10 11.65
CA ALA A 91 15.42 -3.80 12.25
C ALA A 91 15.33 -3.51 13.75
N ALA A 92 14.34 -2.71 14.19
CA ALA A 92 14.12 -2.41 15.59
C ALA A 92 13.72 -3.67 16.38
N TRP A 93 12.92 -4.52 15.76
CA TRP A 93 12.54 -5.83 16.28
C TRP A 93 13.75 -6.75 16.44
N ALA A 94 14.57 -6.92 15.39
CA ALA A 94 15.78 -7.74 15.47
C ALA A 94 16.76 -7.24 16.56
N ALA A 95 16.87 -5.93 16.75
CA ALA A 95 17.72 -5.32 17.77
C ALA A 95 17.22 -5.55 19.22
N THR A 96 15.92 -5.78 19.40
CA THR A 96 15.27 -5.97 20.71
C THR A 96 15.08 -7.45 21.05
N GLU A 97 14.60 -8.27 20.11
CA GLU A 97 14.37 -9.71 20.31
C GLU A 97 15.63 -10.58 20.31
N GLY A 98 16.74 -10.10 19.73
CA GLY A 98 18.05 -10.75 19.92
C GLY A 98 18.49 -10.80 21.39
N ARG A 99 17.79 -10.11 22.31
CA ARG A 99 18.08 -10.05 23.74
C ARG A 99 16.95 -10.52 24.68
N HIS A 100 15.69 -10.56 24.26
CA HIS A 100 14.59 -11.12 25.05
C HIS A 100 13.50 -11.68 24.11
N ARG A 101 13.24 -12.99 24.21
CA ARG A 101 12.24 -13.73 23.43
C ARG A 101 10.84 -13.48 24.02
N PRO A 102 9.88 -12.87 23.30
CA PRO A 102 8.47 -12.95 23.64
C PRO A 102 7.91 -14.33 23.28
N GLY A 103 6.77 -14.69 23.89
CA GLY A 103 6.14 -16.00 23.68
C GLY A 103 5.87 -16.27 22.21
N LEU A 104 6.13 -17.51 21.77
CA LEU A 104 6.01 -17.96 20.38
C LEU A 104 4.62 -17.70 19.75
N ASP A 105 3.58 -17.57 20.57
CA ASP A 105 2.18 -17.49 20.12
C ASP A 105 1.78 -16.10 19.61
N GLU A 106 2.14 -15.02 20.31
CA GLU A 106 1.93 -13.64 19.83
C GLU A 106 2.71 -13.39 18.53
N LEU A 107 3.88 -13.99 18.43
CA LEU A 107 4.80 -13.88 17.31
C LEU A 107 4.29 -14.60 16.05
N GLN A 108 3.59 -15.72 16.22
CA GLN A 108 2.91 -16.40 15.12
C GLN A 108 1.66 -15.66 14.67
N LEU A 109 0.88 -15.11 15.61
CA LEU A 109 -0.29 -14.29 15.30
C LEU A 109 0.08 -13.03 14.51
N GLU A 110 1.13 -12.31 14.91
CA GLU A 110 1.56 -11.11 14.22
C GLU A 110 2.15 -11.42 12.83
N ARG A 111 2.90 -12.52 12.70
CA ARG A 111 3.39 -13.02 11.39
C ARG A 111 2.24 -13.46 10.48
N GLN A 112 1.22 -14.12 11.01
CA GLN A 112 0.03 -14.50 10.25
C GLN A 112 -0.75 -13.26 9.79
N ALA A 113 -0.96 -12.28 10.67
CA ALA A 113 -1.59 -11.02 10.32
C ALA A 113 -0.79 -10.27 9.23
N ARG A 114 0.55 -10.27 9.30
CA ARG A 114 1.42 -9.70 8.25
C ARG A 114 1.33 -10.45 6.92
N ARG A 115 1.28 -11.78 6.95
CA ARG A 115 1.07 -12.60 5.75
C ARG A 115 -0.30 -12.34 5.14
N ALA A 116 -1.36 -12.22 5.94
CA ALA A 116 -2.69 -11.87 5.47
C ALA A 116 -2.71 -10.48 4.82
N ARG A 117 -2.10 -9.46 5.45
CA ARG A 117 -1.97 -8.12 4.86
C ARG A 117 -1.22 -8.13 3.54
N LYS A 118 -0.08 -8.84 3.45
CA LYS A 118 0.69 -9.02 2.21
C LYS A 118 -0.08 -9.81 1.14
N ALA A 119 -0.81 -10.84 1.53
CA ALA A 119 -1.61 -11.66 0.63
C ALA A 119 -2.77 -10.87 0.06
N ASP A 120 -3.46 -10.05 0.86
CA ASP A 120 -4.50 -9.14 0.38
C ASP A 120 -3.92 -8.09 -0.56
N THR A 121 -2.71 -7.57 -0.26
CA THR A 121 -2.04 -6.66 -1.21
C THR A 121 -1.66 -7.35 -2.51
N ALA A 122 -1.11 -8.55 -2.45
CA ALA A 122 -0.73 -9.34 -3.61
C ALA A 122 -1.96 -9.74 -4.44
N ARG A 123 -3.09 -10.05 -3.79
CA ARG A 123 -4.36 -10.34 -4.45
C ARG A 123 -4.87 -9.10 -5.20
N LEU A 124 -4.81 -7.92 -4.59
CA LEU A 124 -5.14 -6.64 -5.23
C LEU A 124 -4.22 -6.30 -6.42
N LEU A 125 -2.96 -6.73 -6.38
CA LEU A 125 -2.02 -6.59 -7.51
C LEU A 125 -2.32 -7.61 -8.63
N LYS A 126 -2.59 -8.87 -8.27
CA LYS A 126 -2.79 -9.97 -9.22
C LYS A 126 -4.11 -9.91 -9.98
N THR A 127 -5.19 -9.44 -9.34
CA THR A 127 -6.48 -9.18 -10.02
C THR A 127 -6.38 -8.10 -11.10
N ARG A 128 -5.30 -7.32 -11.14
CA ARG A 128 -5.08 -6.27 -12.16
C ARG A 128 -4.22 -6.72 -13.33
N VAL A 129 -3.21 -7.57 -13.11
CA VAL A 129 -2.41 -8.12 -14.22
C VAL A 129 -3.30 -8.94 -15.17
N SER A 130 -4.29 -9.68 -14.65
CA SER A 130 -5.27 -10.37 -15.51
C SER A 130 -6.21 -9.43 -16.26
N ALA A 131 -6.48 -8.22 -15.78
CA ALA A 131 -7.34 -7.27 -16.49
C ALA A 131 -6.58 -6.53 -17.60
N GLU A 132 -5.28 -6.29 -17.43
CA GLU A 132 -4.41 -5.68 -18.45
C GLU A 132 -3.97 -6.68 -19.52
N GLY A 133 -4.00 -7.99 -19.24
CA GLY A 133 -3.67 -9.06 -20.21
C GLY A 133 -4.88 -9.70 -20.94
N ALA A 134 -6.12 -9.38 -20.55
CA ALA A 134 -7.34 -9.89 -21.20
C ALA A 134 -7.97 -8.91 -22.20
N ALA A 135 -7.33 -7.75 -22.41
CA ALA A 135 -7.70 -6.75 -23.40
C ALA A 135 -6.70 -6.73 -24.58
N ALA A 136 -6.31 -7.91 -25.06
CA ALA A 136 -5.53 -8.11 -26.28
C ALA A 136 -6.35 -8.96 -27.27
#